data_AF-A0A1F3IU17-F1
#
_entry.id   AF-A0A1F3IU17-F1
#
_cell.length_a   1.000
_cell.length_b   1.000
_cell.length_c   1.000
_cell.angle_alpha   90.00
_cell.angle_beta   90.00
_cell.angle_gamma   90.00
#
_symmetry.space_group_name_H-M   'P 1'
#
loop_
_entity.id
_entity.type
_entity.pdbx_description
1 polymer ?
#
loop_
_entity_poly.entity_id
_entity_poly.type
_entity_poly.pdbx_seq_one_letter_code
_entity_poly.pdbx_strand_id
1 'polypeptide(L)'
;MKKNAFILMILLPWVTCNQSKGQAIIQKGNLTYDLRFAELAIQYLETKDSSLLQKIAELNSTDHIFNHAAKYNYDVPKNSKIDLVTFLLSPIQEKNKLLPEVKRNLEFAKEKIATIDLAQTECLKYLPDSFTYSGSLFFTFGYDIGVVYENNASLNLAYKSFVNYHNEIKYYAIHELHHAGFVALKKNYMPSLEITTYKEMAELIEYFTHLEGMATYAALDLRKKENALNNDKDYIALQDSSLMKGLVKEYVDVYIYFKKNPDRLLTKDDWEKLSIFSDTKRLWYRVGALMAQEIDRQSGRENLTALIAESSEKFINTYLTLSKSKF
;
A
#
# COMPACT_ATOMS: atom_id res chain seq x y z
N MET A 1 -27.40 30.83 -61.13
CA MET A 1 -28.40 29.74 -61.16
C MET A 1 -27.79 28.55 -60.42
N LYS A 2 -28.13 28.36 -59.14
CA LYS A 2 -29.16 27.44 -58.58
C LYS A 2 -28.78 25.94 -58.64
N LYS A 3 -28.78 25.33 -57.45
CA LYS A 3 -28.88 23.89 -57.06
C LYS A 3 -27.58 23.06 -57.07
N ASN A 4 -27.31 22.10 -56.19
CA ASN A 4 -27.85 21.56 -54.92
C ASN A 4 -26.72 20.63 -54.38
N ALA A 5 -26.28 20.75 -53.13
CA ALA A 5 -26.53 19.78 -52.04
C ALA A 5 -26.33 18.28 -52.40
N PHE A 6 -25.28 17.65 -51.84
CA PHE A 6 -25.40 16.30 -51.26
C PHE A 6 -24.28 16.08 -50.21
N ILE A 7 -24.71 16.06 -48.95
CA ILE A 7 -23.96 15.60 -47.78
C ILE A 7 -24.06 14.08 -47.77
N LEU A 8 -22.93 13.37 -47.73
CA LEU A 8 -22.90 11.96 -47.37
C LEU A 8 -22.22 11.83 -46.01
N MET A 9 -23.04 11.82 -44.96
CA MET A 9 -22.68 11.30 -43.65
C MET A 9 -22.42 9.81 -43.79
N ILE A 10 -21.16 9.39 -43.63
CA ILE A 10 -20.85 8.00 -43.32
C ILE A 10 -21.02 7.84 -41.82
N LEU A 11 -22.19 7.31 -41.44
CA LEU A 11 -22.45 6.72 -40.13
C LEU A 11 -21.49 5.53 -39.97
N LEU A 12 -20.40 5.73 -39.23
CA LEU A 12 -19.64 4.62 -38.67
C LEU A 12 -20.53 3.94 -37.62
N PRO A 13 -20.70 2.61 -37.67
CA PRO A 13 -21.41 1.90 -36.62
C PRO A 13 -20.64 2.11 -35.31
N TRP A 14 -21.32 2.67 -34.33
CA TRP A 14 -20.92 2.59 -32.93
C TRP A 14 -20.70 1.10 -32.62
N VAL A 15 -19.43 0.71 -32.53
CA VAL A 15 -19.05 -0.52 -31.84
C VAL A 15 -19.39 -0.25 -30.38
N THR A 16 -20.60 -0.63 -29.98
CA THR A 16 -20.93 -0.80 -28.57
C THR A 16 -20.00 -1.89 -28.07
N CYS A 17 -18.89 -1.48 -27.45
CA CYS A 17 -18.04 -2.34 -26.67
C CYS A 17 -18.95 -2.97 -25.61
N ASN A 18 -19.33 -4.23 -25.83
CA ASN A 18 -20.04 -5.04 -24.86
C ASN A 18 -19.06 -5.24 -23.69
N GLN A 19 -19.02 -4.28 -22.75
CA GLN A 19 -18.37 -4.46 -21.47
C GLN A 19 -19.09 -5.62 -20.81
N SER A 20 -18.42 -6.77 -20.74
CA SER A 20 -18.84 -7.88 -19.91
C SER A 20 -19.10 -7.32 -18.51
N LYS A 21 -20.37 -7.35 -18.06
CA LYS A 21 -20.77 -6.98 -16.70
C LYS A 21 -20.17 -7.97 -15.70
N GLY A 22 -18.85 -7.93 -15.51
CA GLY A 22 -18.19 -8.66 -14.44
C GLY A 22 -18.56 -8.03 -13.11
N GLN A 23 -18.71 -8.83 -12.06
CA GLN A 23 -19.06 -8.34 -10.72
C GLN A 23 -18.03 -7.32 -10.23
N ALA A 24 -18.52 -6.15 -9.80
CA ALA A 24 -17.70 -5.07 -9.24
C ALA A 24 -17.23 -5.33 -7.79
N ILE A 25 -17.80 -6.36 -7.16
CA ILE A 25 -17.43 -6.86 -5.85
C ILE A 25 -17.18 -8.36 -6.00
N ILE A 26 -16.03 -8.83 -5.52
CA ILE A 26 -15.66 -10.25 -5.53
C ILE A 26 -15.37 -10.67 -4.09
N GLN A 27 -16.15 -11.63 -3.58
CA GLN A 27 -15.97 -12.19 -2.23
C GLN A 27 -15.06 -13.42 -2.28
N LYS A 28 -14.03 -13.47 -1.41
CA LYS A 28 -13.15 -14.63 -1.23
C LYS A 28 -13.03 -14.95 0.26
N GLY A 29 -13.78 -15.97 0.69
CA GLY A 29 -13.94 -16.25 2.12
C GLY A 29 -14.49 -15.02 2.85
N ASN A 30 -13.72 -14.48 3.79
CA ASN A 30 -14.07 -13.31 4.59
C ASN A 30 -13.45 -11.99 4.08
N LEU A 31 -12.73 -12.02 2.95
CA LEU A 31 -12.16 -10.83 2.30
C LEU A 31 -13.04 -10.39 1.12
N THR A 32 -13.28 -9.09 1.05
CA THR A 32 -13.99 -8.45 -0.07
C THR A 32 -13.00 -7.72 -0.97
N TYR A 33 -12.98 -8.03 -2.26
CA TYR A 33 -12.33 -7.19 -3.27
C TYR A 33 -13.38 -6.27 -3.89
N ASP A 34 -13.26 -4.96 -3.70
CA ASP A 34 -14.24 -3.98 -4.16
C ASP A 34 -13.61 -3.03 -5.17
N LEU A 35 -14.11 -3.10 -6.41
CA LEU A 35 -13.62 -2.37 -7.57
C LEU A 35 -14.52 -1.18 -7.93
N ARG A 36 -15.63 -0.97 -7.21
CA ARG A 36 -16.66 0.01 -7.57
C ARG A 36 -16.15 1.44 -7.61
N PHE A 37 -15.22 1.82 -6.72
CA PHE A 37 -14.65 3.17 -6.72
C PHE A 37 -13.98 3.46 -8.06
N ALA A 38 -13.03 2.60 -8.47
CA ALA A 38 -12.32 2.77 -9.73
C ALA A 38 -13.26 2.71 -10.94
N GLU A 39 -14.23 1.77 -10.96
CA GLU A 39 -15.22 1.67 -12.04
C GLU A 39 -16.07 2.93 -12.18
N LEU A 40 -16.60 3.47 -11.08
CA LEU A 40 -17.40 4.70 -11.11
C LEU A 40 -16.55 5.94 -11.40
N ALA A 41 -15.30 5.99 -10.91
CA ALA A 41 -14.37 7.07 -11.23
C ALA A 41 -14.06 7.13 -12.73
N ILE A 42 -13.83 5.98 -13.37
CA ILE A 42 -13.67 5.89 -14.83
C ILE A 42 -14.92 6.42 -15.53
N GLN A 43 -16.12 5.97 -15.13
CA GLN A 43 -17.38 6.44 -15.72
C GLN A 43 -17.54 7.96 -15.57
N TYR A 44 -17.21 8.52 -14.40
CA TYR A 44 -17.27 9.96 -14.16
C TYR A 44 -16.31 10.73 -15.07
N LEU A 45 -15.08 10.28 -15.20
CA LEU A 45 -14.05 10.92 -16.01
C LEU A 45 -14.39 10.89 -17.52
N GLU A 46 -15.08 9.84 -17.99
CA GLU A 46 -15.55 9.71 -19.36
C GLU A 46 -16.80 10.54 -19.66
N THR A 47 -17.80 10.50 -18.78
CA THR A 47 -19.13 11.09 -19.03
C THR A 47 -19.28 12.50 -18.47
N LYS A 48 -18.47 12.85 -17.46
CA LYS A 48 -18.61 14.05 -16.62
C LYS A 48 -19.96 14.14 -15.91
N ASP A 49 -20.66 13.03 -15.71
CA ASP A 49 -21.92 12.98 -14.97
C ASP A 49 -21.64 13.14 -13.46
N SER A 50 -21.94 14.33 -12.93
CA SER A 50 -21.74 14.66 -11.52
C SER A 50 -22.54 13.78 -10.56
N SER A 51 -23.60 13.09 -11.01
CA SER A 51 -24.35 12.14 -10.17
C SER A 51 -23.47 10.95 -9.73
N LEU A 52 -22.42 10.63 -10.49
CA LEU A 52 -21.46 9.58 -10.15
C LEU A 52 -20.59 9.96 -8.96
N LEU A 53 -20.31 11.26 -8.74
CA LEU A 53 -19.53 11.71 -7.57
C LEU A 53 -20.24 11.37 -6.27
N GLN A 54 -21.57 11.57 -6.23
CA GLN A 54 -22.39 11.21 -5.06
C GLN A 54 -22.36 9.70 -4.81
N LYS A 55 -22.51 8.89 -5.86
CA LYS A 55 -22.43 7.43 -5.75
C LYS A 55 -21.08 6.95 -5.23
N ILE A 56 -19.98 7.57 -5.68
CA ILE A 56 -18.63 7.25 -5.18
C ILE A 56 -18.51 7.67 -3.71
N ALA A 57 -19.02 8.83 -3.32
CA ALA A 57 -18.97 9.33 -1.95
C ALA A 57 -19.69 8.43 -0.92
N GLU A 58 -20.66 7.64 -1.38
CA GLU A 58 -21.43 6.69 -0.57
C GLU A 58 -20.77 5.31 -0.44
N LEU A 59 -19.65 5.04 -1.12
CA LEU A 59 -18.96 3.76 -1.03
C LEU A 59 -18.16 3.62 0.28
N ASN A 60 -18.08 2.39 0.79
CA ASN A 60 -17.21 2.02 1.92
C ASN A 60 -15.72 2.33 1.65
N SER A 61 -15.28 2.22 0.40
CA SER A 61 -13.92 2.61 0.00
C SER A 61 -13.66 4.11 0.21
N THR A 62 -14.69 4.94 0.11
CA THR A 62 -14.57 6.38 0.38
C THR A 62 -14.56 6.65 1.88
N ASP A 63 -15.38 5.93 2.66
CA ASP A 63 -15.29 5.97 4.13
C ASP A 63 -13.89 5.59 4.61
N HIS A 64 -13.31 4.54 4.04
CA HIS A 64 -11.93 4.10 4.30
C HIS A 64 -10.91 5.22 4.08
N ILE A 65 -10.89 5.84 2.90
CA ILE A 65 -9.96 6.93 2.59
C ILE A 65 -10.23 8.15 3.48
N PHE A 66 -11.49 8.51 3.70
CA PHE A 66 -11.87 9.68 4.49
C PHE A 66 -11.42 9.54 5.95
N ASN A 67 -11.66 8.38 6.56
CA ASN A 67 -11.26 8.09 7.93
C ASN A 67 -9.73 8.04 8.07
N HIS A 68 -9.04 7.41 7.12
CA HIS A 68 -7.58 7.41 7.07
C HIS A 68 -7.01 8.83 7.00
N ALA A 69 -7.52 9.65 6.07
CA ALA A 69 -7.06 11.03 5.87
C ALA A 69 -7.32 11.90 7.11
N ALA A 70 -8.45 11.73 7.79
CA ALA A 70 -8.76 12.43 9.03
C ALA A 70 -7.82 12.01 10.16
N LYS A 71 -7.57 10.70 10.33
CA LYS A 71 -6.70 10.16 11.39
C LYS A 71 -5.27 10.64 11.29
N TYR A 72 -4.71 10.67 10.07
CA TYR A 72 -3.30 10.98 9.82
C TYR A 72 -3.07 12.38 9.25
N ASN A 73 -4.09 13.24 9.31
CA ASN A 73 -4.04 14.62 8.87
C ASN A 73 -3.48 14.84 7.45
N TYR A 74 -3.86 13.98 6.50
CA TYR A 74 -3.47 14.15 5.09
C TYR A 74 -4.02 15.46 4.51
N ASP A 75 -3.29 16.03 3.55
CA ASP A 75 -3.67 17.27 2.86
C ASP A 75 -4.71 17.02 1.76
N VAL A 76 -5.92 16.65 2.20
CA VAL A 76 -7.11 16.47 1.36
C VAL A 76 -8.33 17.07 2.07
N PRO A 77 -9.41 17.39 1.36
CA PRO A 77 -10.64 17.86 2.00
C PRO A 77 -11.18 16.84 3.00
N LYS A 78 -11.46 17.31 4.22
CA LYS A 78 -11.98 16.53 5.35
C LYS A 78 -13.36 17.03 5.81
N ASN A 79 -13.97 17.95 5.07
CA ASN A 79 -15.28 18.54 5.41
C ASN A 79 -16.45 17.62 5.02
N SER A 80 -16.31 16.91 3.89
CA SER A 80 -17.31 15.96 3.40
C SER A 80 -16.68 14.94 2.46
N LYS A 81 -17.33 13.78 2.32
CA LYS A 81 -16.90 12.72 1.39
C LYS A 81 -17.03 13.16 -0.07
N ILE A 82 -18.02 13.98 -0.39
CA ILE A 82 -18.21 14.50 -1.75
C ILE A 82 -17.09 15.47 -2.14
N ASP A 83 -16.64 16.33 -1.22
CA ASP A 83 -15.50 17.23 -1.45
C ASP A 83 -14.21 16.43 -1.65
N LEU A 84 -14.00 15.40 -0.83
CA LEU A 84 -12.87 14.47 -0.97
C LEU A 84 -12.86 13.84 -2.37
N VAL A 85 -13.95 13.17 -2.78
CA VAL A 85 -14.02 12.51 -4.10
C VAL A 85 -13.82 13.51 -5.23
N THR A 86 -14.45 14.69 -5.14
CA THR A 86 -14.29 15.76 -6.13
C THR A 86 -12.83 16.19 -6.26
N PHE A 87 -12.12 16.33 -5.14
CA PHE A 87 -10.69 16.63 -5.10
C PHE A 87 -9.85 15.51 -5.74
N LEU A 88 -10.09 14.24 -5.37
CA LEU A 88 -9.32 13.10 -5.88
C LEU A 88 -9.44 12.93 -7.42
N LEU A 89 -10.60 13.28 -7.99
CA LEU A 89 -10.89 13.18 -9.42
C LEU A 89 -10.61 14.47 -10.21
N SER A 90 -10.08 15.51 -9.55
CA SER A 90 -9.71 16.79 -10.17
C SER A 90 -8.19 16.95 -10.33
N PRO A 91 -7.71 17.75 -11.30
CA PRO A 91 -8.47 18.30 -12.43
C PRO A 91 -8.77 17.21 -13.48
N ILE A 92 -10.01 17.18 -13.98
CA ILE A 92 -10.52 16.13 -14.89
C ILE A 92 -9.63 15.97 -16.12
N GLN A 93 -9.13 17.07 -16.70
CA GLN A 93 -8.30 17.04 -17.91
C GLN A 93 -7.01 16.24 -17.70
N GLU A 94 -6.38 16.36 -16.53
CA GLU A 94 -5.17 15.61 -16.21
C GLU A 94 -5.49 14.15 -15.88
N LYS A 95 -6.57 13.92 -15.12
CA LYS A 95 -7.01 12.55 -14.78
C LYS A 95 -7.45 11.76 -16.02
N ASN A 96 -8.06 12.42 -17.00
CA ASN A 96 -8.46 11.80 -18.26
C ASN A 96 -7.29 11.25 -19.08
N LYS A 97 -6.09 11.83 -18.95
CA LYS A 97 -4.89 11.33 -19.61
C LYS A 97 -4.47 9.94 -19.09
N LEU A 98 -4.86 9.60 -17.86
CA LEU A 98 -4.53 8.32 -17.22
C LEU A 98 -5.57 7.23 -17.50
N LEU A 99 -6.73 7.56 -18.08
CA LEU A 99 -7.85 6.62 -18.23
C LEU A 99 -7.50 5.31 -18.95
N PRO A 100 -6.75 5.30 -20.07
CA PRO A 100 -6.39 4.04 -20.72
C PRO A 100 -5.62 3.11 -19.77
N GLU A 101 -4.71 3.67 -18.98
CA GLU A 101 -3.86 2.93 -18.05
C GLU A 101 -4.66 2.43 -16.85
N VAL A 102 -5.50 3.28 -16.28
CA VAL A 102 -6.35 2.92 -15.15
C VAL A 102 -7.36 1.82 -15.53
N LYS A 103 -7.92 1.85 -16.75
CA LYS A 103 -8.75 0.75 -17.26
C LYS A 103 -7.98 -0.56 -17.35
N ARG A 104 -6.74 -0.54 -17.86
CA ARG A 104 -5.88 -1.74 -17.89
C ARG A 104 -5.56 -2.24 -16.49
N ASN A 105 -5.25 -1.32 -15.57
CA ASN A 105 -4.95 -1.64 -14.18
C ASN A 105 -6.17 -2.22 -13.45
N LEU A 106 -7.38 -1.73 -13.75
CA LEU A 106 -8.63 -2.24 -13.20
C LEU A 106 -8.89 -3.68 -13.67
N GLU A 107 -8.79 -3.96 -14.97
CA GLU A 107 -8.95 -5.31 -15.49
C GLU A 107 -7.87 -6.24 -14.93
N PHE A 108 -6.62 -5.78 -14.84
CA PHE A 108 -5.54 -6.54 -14.21
C PHE A 108 -5.85 -6.87 -12.74
N ALA A 109 -6.27 -5.87 -11.94
CA ALA A 109 -6.65 -6.07 -10.54
C ALA A 109 -7.80 -7.08 -10.41
N LYS A 110 -8.78 -7.02 -11.31
CA LYS A 110 -9.90 -7.96 -11.34
C LYS A 110 -9.43 -9.38 -11.65
N GLU A 111 -8.79 -9.59 -12.80
CA GLU A 111 -8.48 -10.92 -13.32
C GLU A 111 -7.30 -11.59 -12.61
N LYS A 112 -6.26 -10.82 -12.29
CA LYS A 112 -4.97 -11.34 -11.80
C LYS A 112 -4.82 -11.23 -10.29
N ILE A 113 -5.72 -10.54 -9.60
CA ILE A 113 -5.67 -10.40 -8.14
C ILE A 113 -6.97 -10.90 -7.51
N ALA A 114 -8.09 -10.22 -7.75
CA ALA A 114 -9.35 -10.51 -7.07
C ALA A 114 -9.96 -11.87 -7.45
N THR A 115 -10.04 -12.19 -8.75
CA THR A 115 -10.66 -13.44 -9.22
C THR A 115 -9.92 -14.68 -8.74
N ILE A 116 -8.58 -14.63 -8.64
CA ILE A 116 -7.75 -15.75 -8.21
C ILE A 116 -7.32 -15.67 -6.74
N ASP A 117 -7.81 -14.68 -6.00
CA ASP A 117 -7.49 -14.45 -4.59
C ASP A 117 -5.98 -14.35 -4.29
N LEU A 118 -5.22 -13.73 -5.20
CA LEU A 118 -3.76 -13.72 -5.16
C LEU A 118 -3.23 -13.06 -3.88
N ALA A 119 -3.73 -11.86 -3.57
CA ALA A 119 -3.21 -11.06 -2.46
C ALA A 119 -3.37 -11.81 -1.14
N GLN A 120 -4.58 -12.30 -0.83
CA GLN A 120 -4.83 -13.06 0.38
C GLN A 120 -3.98 -14.33 0.46
N THR A 121 -3.94 -15.10 -0.64
CA THR A 121 -3.19 -16.37 -0.71
C THR A 121 -1.71 -16.16 -0.43
N GLU A 122 -1.12 -15.09 -0.95
CA GLU A 122 0.30 -14.78 -0.71
C GLU A 122 0.53 -14.19 0.68
N CYS A 123 -0.32 -13.28 1.17
CA CYS A 123 -0.18 -12.70 2.50
C CYS A 123 -0.27 -13.73 3.63
N LEU A 124 -1.18 -14.70 3.52
CA LEU A 124 -1.37 -15.73 4.56
C LEU A 124 -0.12 -16.58 4.80
N LYS A 125 0.79 -16.68 3.82
CA LYS A 125 2.09 -17.36 4.01
C LYS A 125 3.02 -16.61 4.97
N TYR A 126 2.74 -15.35 5.26
CA TYR A 126 3.54 -14.42 6.06
C TYR A 126 2.78 -13.89 7.28
N LEU A 127 1.72 -14.58 7.68
CA LEU A 127 0.95 -14.36 8.88
C LEU A 127 0.86 -15.69 9.66
N PRO A 128 0.52 -15.67 10.96
CA PRO A 128 0.33 -16.90 11.73
C PRO A 128 -0.76 -17.78 11.10
N ASP A 129 -0.58 -19.10 11.12
CA ASP A 129 -1.51 -20.07 10.49
C ASP A 129 -2.96 -19.99 11.00
N SER A 130 -3.14 -19.50 12.23
CA SER A 130 -4.46 -19.28 12.85
C SER A 130 -5.14 -17.98 12.41
N PHE A 131 -4.44 -17.09 11.70
CA PHE A 131 -4.98 -15.82 11.27
C PHE A 131 -6.02 -16.01 10.17
N THR A 132 -7.13 -15.27 10.28
CA THR A 132 -8.15 -15.20 9.25
C THR A 132 -8.47 -13.74 8.95
N TYR A 133 -8.49 -13.39 7.67
CA TYR A 133 -8.87 -12.05 7.26
C TYR A 133 -10.34 -11.77 7.55
N SER A 134 -10.65 -10.53 7.89
CA SER A 134 -12.01 -9.98 7.85
C SER A 134 -11.91 -8.51 7.46
N GLY A 135 -12.28 -8.19 6.22
CA GLY A 135 -12.10 -6.84 5.70
C GLY A 135 -12.24 -6.74 4.19
N SER A 136 -11.69 -5.66 3.64
CA SER A 136 -11.77 -5.35 2.22
C SER A 136 -10.44 -4.86 1.65
N LEU A 137 -10.16 -5.23 0.40
CA LEU A 137 -9.18 -4.56 -0.46
C LEU A 137 -9.93 -3.71 -1.49
N PHE A 138 -9.88 -2.39 -1.32
CA PHE A 138 -10.52 -1.43 -2.20
C PHE A 138 -9.60 -1.01 -3.34
N PHE A 139 -10.08 -1.05 -4.58
CA PHE A 139 -9.35 -0.48 -5.72
C PHE A 139 -9.92 0.89 -6.06
N THR A 140 -9.09 1.93 -5.89
CA THR A 140 -9.50 3.33 -5.83
C THR A 140 -8.75 4.19 -6.86
N PHE A 141 -8.95 5.51 -6.81
CA PHE A 141 -8.34 6.48 -7.72
C PHE A 141 -7.94 7.77 -6.98
N GLY A 142 -6.73 8.26 -7.22
CA GLY A 142 -6.33 9.66 -6.97
C GLY A 142 -5.77 10.02 -5.59
N TYR A 143 -5.72 9.08 -4.63
CA TYR A 143 -5.15 9.27 -3.30
C TYR A 143 -3.67 8.80 -3.24
N ASP A 144 -3.20 8.26 -2.11
CA ASP A 144 -1.88 7.63 -2.01
C ASP A 144 -1.82 6.28 -2.76
N ILE A 145 -0.62 5.73 -2.97
CA ILE A 145 -0.38 4.45 -3.67
C ILE A 145 -1.23 3.31 -3.08
N GLY A 146 -1.24 3.23 -1.76
CA GLY A 146 -2.01 2.31 -0.96
C GLY A 146 -2.06 2.78 0.48
N VAL A 147 -3.15 2.46 1.17
CA VAL A 147 -3.32 2.81 2.58
C VAL A 147 -4.11 1.74 3.33
N VAL A 148 -3.77 1.56 4.60
CA VAL A 148 -4.46 0.68 5.54
C VAL A 148 -5.09 1.49 6.67
N TYR A 149 -6.31 1.10 7.01
CA TYR A 149 -7.05 1.65 8.13
C TYR A 149 -7.93 0.54 8.71
N GLU A 150 -7.74 0.25 9.99
CA GLU A 150 -8.31 -0.92 10.66
C GLU A 150 -7.96 -2.21 9.89
N ASN A 151 -8.96 -3.02 9.56
CA ASN A 151 -8.78 -4.28 8.84
C ASN A 151 -8.91 -4.15 7.32
N ASN A 152 -8.97 -2.92 6.79
CA ASN A 152 -9.17 -2.67 5.37
C ASN A 152 -7.90 -2.08 4.74
N ALA A 153 -7.74 -2.35 3.46
CA ALA A 153 -6.67 -1.82 2.63
C ALA A 153 -7.25 -1.18 1.37
N SER A 154 -6.52 -0.26 0.76
CA SER A 154 -6.86 0.27 -0.55
C SER A 154 -5.63 0.47 -1.43
N LEU A 155 -5.83 0.44 -2.75
CA LEU A 155 -4.82 0.72 -3.76
C LEU A 155 -5.33 1.71 -4.79
N ASN A 156 -4.57 2.77 -5.03
CA ASN A 156 -4.87 3.76 -6.07
C ASN A 156 -4.37 3.26 -7.43
N LEU A 157 -5.29 2.80 -8.29
CA LEU A 157 -4.96 2.27 -9.62
C LEU A 157 -4.40 3.32 -10.59
N ALA A 158 -4.52 4.61 -10.26
CA ALA A 158 -3.97 5.72 -11.03
C ALA A 158 -2.56 6.15 -10.56
N TYR A 159 -1.97 5.44 -9.60
CA TYR A 159 -0.64 5.78 -9.11
C TYR A 159 0.44 5.57 -10.19
N LYS A 160 1.41 6.47 -10.25
CA LYS A 160 2.44 6.52 -11.31
C LYS A 160 3.18 5.20 -11.52
N SER A 161 3.48 4.47 -10.44
CA SER A 161 4.18 3.19 -10.52
C SER A 161 3.37 2.13 -11.25
N PHE A 162 2.04 2.12 -11.07
CA PHE A 162 1.14 1.15 -11.71
C PHE A 162 0.86 1.52 -13.17
N VAL A 163 0.88 2.82 -13.49
CA VAL A 163 0.81 3.31 -14.86
C VAL A 163 2.04 2.85 -15.67
N ASN A 164 3.22 2.90 -15.08
CA ASN A 164 4.45 2.48 -15.74
C ASN A 164 4.63 0.95 -15.76
N TYR A 165 4.18 0.26 -14.69
CA TYR A 165 4.36 -1.16 -14.49
C TYR A 165 3.13 -1.78 -13.82
N HIS A 166 2.12 -2.20 -14.60
CA HIS A 166 0.87 -2.75 -14.05
C HIS A 166 1.07 -3.94 -13.09
N ASN A 167 2.16 -4.71 -13.29
CA ASN A 167 2.46 -5.86 -12.43
C ASN A 167 2.75 -5.44 -10.99
N GLU A 168 3.13 -4.19 -10.73
CA GLU A 168 3.35 -3.69 -9.38
C GLU A 168 2.08 -3.72 -8.52
N ILE A 169 0.89 -3.67 -9.13
CA ILE A 169 -0.39 -3.72 -8.42
C ILE A 169 -0.49 -4.99 -7.56
N LYS A 170 0.00 -6.14 -8.05
CA LYS A 170 -0.08 -7.40 -7.27
C LYS A 170 0.81 -7.37 -6.04
N TYR A 171 2.02 -6.81 -6.15
CA TYR A 171 2.96 -6.75 -5.04
C TYR A 171 2.49 -5.75 -3.99
N TYR A 172 1.94 -4.61 -4.41
CA TYR A 172 1.35 -3.66 -3.50
C TYR A 172 0.04 -4.18 -2.88
N ALA A 173 -0.74 -4.99 -3.59
CA ALA A 173 -1.92 -5.65 -3.00
C ALA A 173 -1.52 -6.59 -1.86
N ILE A 174 -0.42 -7.34 -2.03
CA ILE A 174 0.15 -8.18 -0.97
C ILE A 174 0.68 -7.30 0.17
N HIS A 175 1.37 -6.21 -0.14
CA HIS A 175 1.94 -5.29 0.85
C HIS A 175 0.85 -4.68 1.75
N GLU A 176 -0.15 -4.03 1.15
CA GLU A 176 -1.22 -3.37 1.90
C GLU A 176 -2.11 -4.37 2.64
N LEU A 177 -2.39 -5.54 2.05
CA LEU A 177 -3.18 -6.55 2.74
C LEU A 177 -2.38 -7.20 3.88
N HIS A 178 -1.05 -7.27 3.79
CA HIS A 178 -0.20 -7.68 4.91
C HIS A 178 -0.27 -6.66 6.06
N HIS A 179 -0.19 -5.35 5.76
CA HIS A 179 -0.40 -4.29 6.74
C HIS A 179 -1.73 -4.43 7.48
N ALA A 180 -2.84 -4.69 6.78
CA ALA A 180 -4.14 -4.92 7.40
C ALA A 180 -4.12 -6.14 8.36
N GLY A 181 -3.46 -7.23 7.97
CA GLY A 181 -3.29 -8.40 8.84
C GLY A 181 -2.41 -8.12 10.05
N PHE A 182 -1.31 -7.39 9.87
CA PHE A 182 -0.41 -6.97 10.93
C PHE A 182 -1.14 -6.10 11.97
N VAL A 183 -1.86 -5.07 11.53
CA VAL A 183 -2.60 -4.16 12.41
C VAL A 183 -3.69 -4.91 13.19
N ALA A 184 -4.40 -5.84 12.53
CA ALA A 184 -5.39 -6.70 13.20
C ALA A 184 -4.76 -7.58 14.29
N LEU A 185 -3.61 -8.21 14.03
CA LEU A 185 -2.87 -9.02 15.01
C LEU A 185 -2.33 -8.18 16.18
N LYS A 186 -1.98 -6.92 15.92
CA LYS A 186 -1.64 -5.92 16.94
C LYS A 186 -2.86 -5.35 17.67
N LYS A 187 -4.07 -5.87 17.43
CA LYS A 187 -5.34 -5.39 18.00
C LYS A 187 -5.57 -3.91 17.72
N ASN A 188 -5.25 -3.46 16.50
CA ASN A 188 -5.33 -2.07 16.05
C ASN A 188 -4.46 -1.10 16.88
N TYR A 189 -3.45 -1.61 17.58
CA TYR A 189 -2.45 -0.76 18.22
C TYR A 189 -1.53 -0.12 17.18
N MET A 190 -1.33 1.18 17.33
CA MET A 190 -0.32 1.98 16.65
C MET A 190 0.24 3.01 17.64
N PRO A 191 1.56 3.25 17.67
CA PRO A 191 2.13 4.31 18.50
C PRO A 191 1.54 5.68 18.17
N SER A 192 1.54 6.58 19.16
CA SER A 192 1.16 7.97 18.93
C SER A 192 2.12 8.62 17.94
N LEU A 193 1.59 9.49 17.07
CA LEU A 193 2.40 10.37 16.23
C LEU A 193 2.74 11.69 16.92
N GLU A 194 2.14 11.97 18.08
CA GLU A 194 2.48 13.08 18.97
C GLU A 194 3.66 12.67 19.86
N ILE A 195 4.84 12.61 19.27
CA ILE A 195 6.06 12.07 19.91
C ILE A 195 6.82 13.22 20.59
N THR A 196 7.15 13.05 21.87
CA THR A 196 7.84 14.08 22.67
C THR A 196 9.16 13.60 23.25
N THR A 197 9.34 12.29 23.38
CA THR A 197 10.52 11.67 24.01
C THR A 197 11.26 10.72 23.09
N TYR A 198 12.51 10.43 23.46
CA TYR A 198 13.36 9.46 22.77
C TYR A 198 12.80 8.04 22.87
N LYS A 199 12.15 7.69 23.99
CA LYS A 199 11.45 6.43 24.15
C LYS A 199 10.36 6.26 23.09
N GLU A 200 9.46 7.23 22.99
CA GLU A 200 8.35 7.18 22.01
C GLU A 200 8.89 7.14 20.57
N MET A 201 10.00 7.84 20.28
CA MET A 201 10.67 7.79 18.99
C MET A 201 11.26 6.40 18.69
N ALA A 202 11.87 5.74 19.69
CA ALA A 202 12.36 4.38 19.53
C ALA A 202 11.20 3.39 19.29
N GLU A 203 10.10 3.50 20.04
CA GLU A 203 8.88 2.70 19.84
C GLU A 203 8.28 2.90 18.44
N LEU A 204 8.30 4.14 17.93
CA LEU A 204 7.90 4.46 16.55
C LEU A 204 8.78 3.74 15.52
N ILE A 205 10.11 3.86 15.65
CA ILE A 205 11.07 3.19 14.77
C ILE A 205 10.84 1.68 14.80
N GLU A 206 10.68 1.10 15.99
CA GLU A 206 10.43 -0.33 16.16
C GLU A 206 9.16 -0.78 15.45
N TYR A 207 8.05 -0.07 15.68
CA TYR A 207 6.77 -0.39 15.09
C TYR A 207 6.81 -0.36 13.56
N PHE A 208 7.25 0.75 12.97
CA PHE A 208 7.26 0.89 11.51
C PHE A 208 8.30 0.02 10.82
N THR A 209 9.45 -0.24 11.45
CA THR A 209 10.42 -1.19 10.88
C THR A 209 9.81 -2.59 10.76
N HIS A 210 9.06 -3.01 11.79
CA HIS A 210 8.43 -4.31 11.80
C HIS A 210 7.26 -4.37 10.81
N LEU A 211 6.39 -3.35 10.80
CA LEU A 211 5.26 -3.23 9.88
C LEU A 211 5.73 -3.21 8.41
N GLU A 212 6.56 -2.24 8.03
CA GLU A 212 7.02 -2.06 6.64
C GLU A 212 7.97 -3.15 6.19
N GLY A 213 8.81 -3.64 7.10
CA GLY A 213 9.72 -4.73 6.83
C GLY A 213 8.99 -6.02 6.48
N MET A 214 7.97 -6.38 7.26
CA MET A 214 7.19 -7.59 7.02
C MET A 214 6.35 -7.49 5.75
N ALA A 215 5.70 -6.36 5.50
CA ALA A 215 4.90 -6.18 4.28
C ALA A 215 5.77 -6.16 3.01
N THR A 216 6.96 -5.58 3.08
CA THR A 216 7.96 -5.63 1.98
C THR A 216 8.48 -7.06 1.78
N TYR A 217 8.73 -7.78 2.87
CA TYR A 217 9.17 -9.17 2.81
C TYR A 217 8.09 -10.12 2.25
N ALA A 218 6.82 -9.89 2.57
CA ALA A 218 5.70 -10.72 2.11
C ALA A 218 5.58 -10.79 0.58
N ALA A 219 5.87 -9.70 -0.12
CA ALA A 219 5.85 -9.67 -1.59
C ALA A 219 7.17 -10.15 -2.24
N LEU A 220 8.24 -10.37 -1.46
CA LEU A 220 9.58 -10.65 -1.98
C LEU A 220 9.66 -11.97 -2.76
N ASP A 221 9.05 -13.04 -2.24
CA ASP A 221 9.14 -14.37 -2.88
C ASP A 221 8.43 -14.39 -4.24
N LEU A 222 7.26 -13.77 -4.33
CA LEU A 222 6.55 -13.67 -5.60
C LEU A 222 7.34 -12.83 -6.61
N ARG A 223 7.93 -11.70 -6.17
CA ARG A 223 8.81 -10.88 -7.02
C ARG A 223 10.03 -11.68 -7.53
N LYS A 224 10.67 -12.48 -6.66
CA LYS A 224 11.78 -13.36 -7.06
C LYS A 224 11.33 -14.37 -8.12
N LYS A 225 10.21 -15.05 -7.88
CA LYS A 225 9.64 -16.04 -8.81
C LYS A 225 9.38 -15.46 -10.20
N GLU A 226 8.99 -14.20 -10.26
CA GLU A 226 8.63 -13.50 -11.50
C GLU A 226 9.74 -12.60 -12.05
N ASN A 227 10.95 -12.65 -11.47
CA ASN A 227 12.09 -11.80 -11.85
C ASN A 227 11.77 -10.28 -11.84
N ALA A 228 10.97 -9.83 -10.87
CA ALA A 228 10.44 -8.46 -10.78
C ALA A 228 11.08 -7.60 -9.68
N LEU A 229 12.33 -7.89 -9.31
CA LEU A 229 13.05 -7.14 -8.27
C LEU A 229 13.59 -5.78 -8.76
N ASN A 230 13.69 -5.57 -10.08
CA ASN A 230 14.35 -4.40 -10.67
C ASN A 230 13.40 -3.24 -10.99
N ASN A 231 12.12 -3.36 -10.63
CA ASN A 231 11.12 -2.31 -10.89
C ASN A 231 10.88 -1.40 -9.68
N ASP A 232 11.33 -1.82 -8.50
CA ASP A 232 11.12 -1.11 -7.25
C ASP A 232 12.44 -0.95 -6.48
N LYS A 233 12.70 0.27 -6.03
CA LYS A 233 13.97 0.67 -5.40
C LYS A 233 14.28 -0.08 -4.10
N ASP A 234 13.28 -0.55 -3.38
CA ASP A 234 13.49 -1.26 -2.12
C ASP A 234 14.01 -2.68 -2.41
N TYR A 235 13.49 -3.33 -3.44
CA TYR A 235 13.93 -4.65 -3.87
C TYR A 235 15.24 -4.62 -4.64
N ILE A 236 15.52 -3.54 -5.39
CA ILE A 236 16.87 -3.30 -5.95
C ILE A 236 17.89 -3.24 -4.81
N ALA A 237 17.61 -2.49 -3.74
CA ALA A 237 18.53 -2.36 -2.62
C ALA A 237 18.78 -3.70 -1.91
N LEU A 238 17.75 -4.53 -1.73
CA LEU A 238 17.89 -5.87 -1.13
C LEU A 238 18.82 -6.82 -1.91
N GLN A 239 19.06 -6.57 -3.19
CA GLN A 239 20.01 -7.34 -4.00
C GLN A 239 21.47 -6.86 -3.83
N ASP A 240 21.69 -5.64 -3.34
CA ASP A 240 23.03 -5.06 -3.15
C ASP A 240 23.50 -5.22 -1.70
N SER A 241 24.31 -6.27 -1.48
CA SER A 241 24.85 -6.57 -0.15
C SER A 241 25.75 -5.46 0.43
N SER A 242 26.42 -4.66 -0.42
CA SER A 242 27.29 -3.58 0.03
C SER A 242 26.45 -2.40 0.52
N LEU A 243 25.45 -2.00 -0.27
CA LEU A 243 24.48 -0.99 0.11
C LEU A 243 23.76 -1.38 1.40
N MET A 244 23.24 -2.62 1.49
CA MET A 244 22.50 -3.07 2.66
C MET A 244 23.32 -3.06 3.94
N LYS A 245 24.61 -3.40 3.89
CA LYS A 245 25.51 -3.26 5.07
C LYS A 245 25.57 -1.82 5.57
N GLY A 246 25.67 -0.85 4.64
CA GLY A 246 25.63 0.57 4.97
C GLY A 246 24.30 1.00 5.62
N LEU A 247 23.17 0.59 5.02
CA LEU A 247 21.83 0.91 5.53
C LEU A 247 21.56 0.30 6.91
N VAL A 248 21.99 -0.95 7.14
CA VAL A 248 21.88 -1.61 8.46
C VAL A 248 22.69 -0.86 9.51
N LYS A 249 23.93 -0.47 9.19
CA LYS A 249 24.77 0.28 10.14
C LYS A 249 24.08 1.58 10.55
N GLU A 250 23.60 2.35 9.57
CA GLU A 250 22.93 3.63 9.81
C GLU A 250 21.63 3.46 10.60
N TYR A 251 20.84 2.44 10.28
CA TYR A 251 19.65 2.07 11.06
C TYR A 251 19.99 1.85 12.52
N VAL A 252 21.01 1.00 12.80
CA VAL A 252 21.40 0.64 14.17
C VAL A 252 21.93 1.86 14.91
N ASP A 253 22.73 2.70 14.26
CA ASP A 253 23.27 3.92 14.87
C ASP A 253 22.14 4.86 15.33
N VAL A 254 21.13 5.09 14.49
CA VAL A 254 19.98 5.96 14.84
C VAL A 254 19.05 5.31 15.87
N TYR A 255 18.79 4.00 15.75
CA TYR A 255 17.99 3.29 16.74
C TYR A 255 18.62 3.33 18.13
N ILE A 256 19.92 3.06 18.24
CA ILE A 256 20.66 3.12 19.52
C ILE A 256 20.74 4.56 20.07
N TYR A 257 20.83 5.57 19.20
CA TYR A 257 20.79 6.97 19.60
C TYR A 257 19.54 7.30 20.42
N PHE A 258 18.36 6.89 19.95
CA PHE A 258 17.10 7.08 20.67
C PHE A 258 16.96 6.13 21.87
N LYS A 259 17.41 4.88 21.76
CA LYS A 259 17.30 3.88 22.84
C LYS A 259 18.10 4.25 24.10
N LYS A 260 19.25 4.93 23.95
CA LYS A 260 20.22 5.11 25.05
C LYS A 260 19.74 6.05 26.16
N ASN A 261 18.88 7.03 25.87
CA ASN A 261 18.41 8.02 26.84
C ASN A 261 16.89 8.21 26.72
N PRO A 262 16.07 7.24 27.17
CA PRO A 262 14.64 7.18 26.85
C PRO A 262 13.84 8.41 27.31
N ASP A 263 14.23 9.01 28.44
CA ASP A 263 13.51 10.14 29.04
C ASP A 263 13.88 11.50 28.44
N ARG A 264 14.83 11.53 27.48
CA ARG A 264 15.23 12.78 26.83
C ARG A 264 14.11 13.28 25.91
N LEU A 265 13.83 14.59 26.00
CA LEU A 265 12.90 15.26 25.09
C LEU A 265 13.51 15.42 23.69
N LEU A 266 12.66 15.28 22.68
CA LEU A 266 13.03 15.48 21.29
C LEU A 266 13.33 16.95 21.00
N THR A 267 14.36 17.15 20.18
CA THR A 267 14.71 18.44 19.58
C THR A 267 14.34 18.44 18.10
N LYS A 268 14.39 19.61 17.45
CA LYS A 268 14.14 19.71 16.00
C LYS A 268 15.11 18.84 15.19
N ASP A 269 16.39 18.83 15.57
CA ASP A 269 17.44 18.06 14.90
C ASP A 269 17.27 16.53 15.04
N ASP A 270 16.44 16.08 15.99
CA ASP A 270 16.12 14.66 16.16
C ASP A 270 15.14 14.18 15.08
N TRP A 271 14.22 15.03 14.63
CA TRP A 271 13.30 14.71 13.54
C TRP A 271 14.01 14.52 12.19
N GLU A 272 15.11 15.24 11.96
CA GLU A 272 15.92 15.04 10.75
C GLU A 272 16.52 13.64 10.69
N LYS A 273 16.85 13.04 11.85
CA LYS A 273 17.34 11.65 11.92
C LYS A 273 16.26 10.62 11.60
N LEU A 274 14.99 10.98 11.76
CA LEU A 274 13.87 10.10 11.41
C LEU A 274 13.58 10.12 9.89
N SER A 275 13.81 11.25 9.21
CA SER A 275 13.49 11.41 7.79
C SER A 275 14.09 10.32 6.88
N ILE A 276 15.30 9.85 7.19
CA ILE A 276 15.99 8.79 6.44
C ILE A 276 15.20 7.47 6.40
N PHE A 277 14.34 7.22 7.39
CA PHE A 277 13.56 5.99 7.47
C PHE A 277 12.43 5.93 6.45
N SER A 278 11.90 7.09 6.01
CA SER A 278 10.80 7.19 5.05
C SER A 278 11.24 7.66 3.65
N ASP A 279 12.25 8.53 3.58
CA ASP A 279 12.55 9.30 2.37
C ASP A 279 13.44 8.55 1.35
N THR A 280 14.71 8.92 1.26
CA THR A 280 15.64 8.42 0.23
C THR A 280 16.15 7.03 0.56
N LYS A 281 16.39 6.77 1.85
CA LYS A 281 16.98 5.51 2.33
C LYS A 281 15.95 4.45 2.69
N ARG A 282 14.72 4.84 3.05
CA ARG A 282 13.59 3.93 3.30
C ARG A 282 13.94 2.79 4.24
N LEU A 283 14.59 3.14 5.36
CA LEU A 283 15.15 2.14 6.26
C LEU A 283 14.09 1.21 6.85
N TRP A 284 12.87 1.68 7.13
CA TRP A 284 11.78 0.82 7.63
C TRP A 284 11.49 -0.33 6.66
N TYR A 285 11.46 -0.05 5.36
CA TYR A 285 11.19 -1.02 4.30
C TYR A 285 12.39 -1.96 4.08
N ARG A 286 13.55 -1.38 3.78
CA ARG A 286 14.71 -2.15 3.30
C ARG A 286 15.39 -2.92 4.42
N VAL A 287 15.69 -2.23 5.53
CA VAL A 287 16.33 -2.88 6.67
C VAL A 287 15.32 -3.81 7.35
N GLY A 288 14.07 -3.38 7.52
CA GLY A 288 13.02 -4.25 8.05
C GLY A 288 12.82 -5.53 7.26
N ALA A 289 12.81 -5.47 5.91
CA ALA A 289 12.67 -6.66 5.07
C ALA A 289 13.89 -7.59 5.18
N LEU A 290 15.11 -7.03 5.27
CA LEU A 290 16.31 -7.81 5.54
C LEU A 290 16.24 -8.49 6.91
N MET A 291 15.75 -7.79 7.95
CA MET A 291 15.55 -8.37 9.28
C MET A 291 14.59 -9.55 9.23
N ALA A 292 13.43 -9.37 8.58
CA ALA A 292 12.44 -10.43 8.40
C ALA A 292 13.03 -11.63 7.65
N GLN A 293 13.71 -11.39 6.53
CA GLN A 293 14.38 -12.43 5.75
C GLN A 293 15.39 -13.23 6.57
N GLU A 294 16.19 -12.54 7.39
CA GLU A 294 17.23 -13.19 8.17
C GLU A 294 16.68 -13.99 9.35
N ILE A 295 15.62 -13.48 10.01
CA ILE A 295 14.91 -14.22 11.05
C ILE A 295 14.24 -15.45 10.45
N ASP A 296 13.55 -15.32 9.31
CA ASP A 296 12.92 -16.46 8.62
C ASP A 296 13.95 -17.53 8.26
N ARG A 297 15.08 -17.11 7.69
CA ARG A 297 16.14 -18.03 7.26
C ARG A 297 16.80 -18.77 8.44
N GLN A 298 16.98 -18.12 9.58
CA GLN A 298 17.67 -18.72 10.74
C GLN A 298 16.74 -19.45 11.70
N SER A 299 15.52 -18.95 11.89
CA SER A 299 14.57 -19.42 12.90
C SER A 299 13.31 -20.04 12.30
N GLY A 300 13.07 -19.90 11.00
CA GLY A 300 11.88 -20.41 10.30
C GLY A 300 10.70 -19.44 10.32
N ARG A 301 9.79 -19.66 9.36
CA ARG A 301 8.62 -18.81 9.09
C ARG A 301 7.67 -18.70 10.28
N GLU A 302 7.41 -19.81 10.95
CA GLU A 302 6.53 -19.86 12.12
C GLU A 302 7.02 -18.88 13.21
N ASN A 303 8.31 -18.94 13.54
CA ASN A 303 8.93 -18.03 14.51
C ASN A 303 8.90 -16.57 14.06
N LEU A 304 9.14 -16.30 12.77
CA LEU A 304 9.03 -14.93 12.23
C LEU A 304 7.60 -14.38 12.41
N THR A 305 6.60 -15.13 11.96
CA THR A 305 5.20 -14.65 11.98
C THR A 305 4.64 -14.52 13.39
N ALA A 306 5.09 -15.36 14.34
CA ALA A 306 4.73 -15.26 15.74
C ALA A 306 5.18 -13.92 16.37
N LEU A 307 6.28 -13.32 15.89
CA LEU A 307 6.75 -12.03 16.38
C LEU A 307 5.76 -10.89 16.09
N ILE A 308 4.89 -11.01 15.08
CA ILE A 308 3.89 -9.97 14.76
C ILE A 308 3.02 -9.67 15.99
N ALA A 309 2.59 -10.70 16.72
CA ALA A 309 1.74 -10.54 17.91
C ALA A 309 2.51 -10.02 19.15
N GLU A 310 3.84 -10.03 19.12
CA GLU A 310 4.72 -9.59 20.22
C GLU A 310 5.02 -8.08 20.15
N SER A 311 5.83 -7.53 21.06
CA SER A 311 6.32 -6.15 20.90
C SER A 311 7.20 -6.04 19.65
N SER A 312 7.14 -4.93 18.92
CA SER A 312 8.00 -4.73 17.74
C SER A 312 9.49 -4.58 18.11
N GLU A 313 9.79 -4.21 19.36
CA GLU A 313 11.12 -4.34 19.94
C GLU A 313 11.65 -5.79 19.83
N LYS A 314 10.81 -6.79 20.10
CA LYS A 314 11.22 -8.21 20.08
C LYS A 314 11.65 -8.65 18.69
N PHE A 315 11.02 -8.13 17.63
CA PHE A 315 11.42 -8.36 16.25
C PHE A 315 12.86 -7.87 16.00
N ILE A 316 13.16 -6.62 16.37
CA ILE A 316 14.51 -6.05 16.21
C ILE A 316 15.54 -6.78 17.08
N ASN A 317 15.23 -7.05 18.34
CA ASN A 317 16.14 -7.74 19.26
C ASN A 317 16.44 -9.18 18.80
N THR A 318 15.46 -9.86 18.18
CA THR A 318 15.67 -11.18 17.57
C THR A 318 16.68 -11.09 16.44
N TYR A 319 16.50 -10.14 15.51
CA TYR A 319 17.47 -9.91 14.43
C TYR A 319 18.86 -9.56 14.95
N LEU A 320 18.98 -8.64 15.92
CA LEU A 320 20.28 -8.23 16.48
C LEU A 320 20.99 -9.41 17.16
N THR A 321 20.27 -10.28 17.85
CA THR A 321 20.83 -11.49 18.47
C THR A 321 21.36 -12.46 17.41
N LEU A 322 20.58 -12.70 16.36
CA LEU A 322 20.96 -13.56 15.23
C LEU A 322 22.10 -12.98 14.39
N SER A 323 22.32 -11.67 14.43
CA SER A 323 23.38 -10.98 13.67
C SER A 323 24.70 -10.93 14.42
N LYS A 324 24.68 -10.93 15.77
CA LYS A 324 25.89 -11.00 16.60
C LYS A 324 26.66 -12.31 16.47
N SER A 325 26.06 -13.36 15.91
CA SER A 325 26.78 -14.61 15.58
C SER A 325 27.63 -14.50 14.31
N LYS A 326 27.59 -13.37 13.60
CA LYS A 326 28.26 -13.16 12.30
C LYS A 326 29.35 -12.07 12.32
N PHE A 327 29.57 -11.43 13.46
CA PHE A 327 30.61 -10.41 13.69
C PHE A 327 31.42 -10.77 14.93
#